data_AF-A0A6B0SQS8-F1
#
_entry.id   AF-A0A6B0SQS8-F1
#
_cell.length_a   1.000
_cell.length_b   1.000
_cell.length_c   1.000
_cell.angle_alpha   90.00
_cell.angle_beta   90.00
_cell.angle_gamma   90.00
#
_symmetry.space_group_name_H-M   'P 1'
#
loop_
_entity.id
_entity.type
_entity.pdbx_description
1 polymer ?
#
loop_
_entity_poly.entity_id
_entity_poly.type
_entity_poly.pdbx_seq_one_letter_code
_entity_poly.pdbx_strand_id
1 'polypeptide(L)'
;GEREACLVCCHGYATALLGAAQRLLSLGHTDAQQVLTRLQPVMRAAIADSADRSLSQMTSFAPLVDVLAADHERADRRLFVS
;
A
#
# COMPACT_ATOMS: atom_id res chain seq x y z
N GLY A 1 -7.54 8.82 -18.01
CA GLY A 1 -8.69 9.44 -17.28
C GLY A 1 -8.52 9.33 -15.77
N GLU A 2 -9.37 9.93 -14.94
CA GLU A 2 -9.21 9.92 -13.46
C GLU A 2 -9.01 8.51 -12.89
N ARG A 3 -9.88 7.56 -13.25
CA ARG A 3 -9.80 6.16 -12.81
C ARG A 3 -8.48 5.47 -13.18
N GLU A 4 -7.93 5.78 -14.35
CA GLU A 4 -6.65 5.26 -14.82
C GLU A 4 -5.49 5.82 -14.00
N ALA A 5 -5.51 7.12 -13.69
CA ALA A 5 -4.53 7.75 -12.81
C ALA A 5 -4.56 7.12 -11.40
N CYS A 6 -5.75 6.90 -10.84
CA CYS A 6 -5.90 6.19 -9.56
C CYS A 6 -5.32 4.77 -9.61
N LEU A 7 -5.56 4.03 -10.70
CA LEU A 7 -5.00 2.69 -10.87
C LEU A 7 -3.47 2.69 -10.92
N VAL A 8 -2.88 3.64 -11.66
CA VAL A 8 -1.41 3.82 -11.70
C VAL A 8 -0.86 4.14 -10.31
N CYS A 9 -1.52 5.03 -9.56
CA CYS A 9 -1.11 5.35 -8.18
C CYS A 9 -1.19 4.13 -7.26
N CYS A 10 -2.30 3.37 -7.27
CA CYS A 10 -2.44 2.15 -6.48
C CYS A 10 -1.39 1.10 -6.85
N HIS A 11 -1.10 0.95 -8.15
CA HIS A 11 -0.09 0.01 -8.64
C HIS A 11 1.32 0.40 -8.18
N GLY A 12 1.67 1.68 -8.28
CA GLY A 12 2.95 2.21 -7.79
C GLY A 12 3.11 2.01 -6.27
N TYR A 13 2.06 2.30 -5.51
CA TYR A 13 2.03 2.08 -4.06
C TYR A 13 2.25 0.61 -3.67
N ALA A 14 1.51 -0.31 -4.29
CA ALA A 14 1.66 -1.74 -4.01
C ALA A 14 3.04 -2.27 -4.43
N THR A 15 3.56 -1.81 -5.57
CA THR A 15 4.91 -2.19 -6.03
C THR A 15 5.99 -1.71 -5.05
N ALA A 16 5.86 -0.51 -4.50
CA ALA A 16 6.79 0.00 -3.50
C ALA A 16 6.79 -0.85 -2.21
N LEU A 17 5.59 -1.22 -1.71
CA LEU A 17 5.45 -2.11 -0.55
C LEU A 17 6.02 -3.50 -0.81
N LEU A 18 5.77 -4.07 -2.00
CA LEU A 18 6.35 -5.36 -2.39
C LEU A 18 7.88 -5.29 -2.46
N GLY A 19 8.44 -4.22 -3.01
CA GLY A 19 9.88 -4.00 -3.01
C GLY A 19 10.47 -3.90 -1.61
N ALA A 20 9.75 -3.33 -0.64
CA ALA A 20 10.15 -3.37 0.77
C ALA A 20 10.07 -4.78 1.35
N ALA A 21 8.97 -5.49 1.10
CA ALA A 21 8.78 -6.87 1.54
C ALA A 21 9.88 -7.82 1.01
N GLN A 22 10.30 -7.68 -0.24
CA GLN A 22 11.41 -8.47 -0.81
C GLN A 22 12.76 -8.24 -0.14
N ARG A 23 13.00 -7.07 0.48
CA ARG A 23 14.24 -6.75 1.20
C ARG A 23 14.20 -7.18 2.66
N LEU A 24 13.01 -7.19 3.26
CA LEU A 24 12.80 -7.56 4.66
C LEU A 24 12.52 -9.05 4.84
N LEU A 25 11.92 -9.69 3.84
CA LEU A 25 11.46 -11.07 3.86
C LEU A 25 12.14 -11.85 2.73
N SER A 26 12.17 -13.18 2.85
CA SER A 26 12.62 -14.07 1.76
C SER A 26 11.55 -14.23 0.67
N LEU A 27 11.08 -13.12 0.10
CA LEU A 27 10.06 -13.09 -0.96
C LEU A 27 10.72 -13.03 -2.34
N GLY A 28 10.42 -14.01 -3.20
CA GLY A 28 10.94 -14.06 -4.56
C GLY A 28 10.26 -13.07 -5.52
N HIS A 29 10.89 -12.82 -6.67
CA HIS A 29 10.31 -11.98 -7.72
C HIS A 29 8.99 -12.55 -8.25
N THR A 30 8.93 -13.86 -8.46
CA THR A 30 7.69 -14.54 -8.90
C THR A 30 6.59 -14.39 -7.86
N ASP A 31 6.91 -14.53 -6.57
CA ASP A 31 5.94 -14.37 -5.49
C ASP A 31 5.40 -12.92 -5.44
N ALA A 32 6.28 -11.94 -5.61
CA ALA A 32 5.89 -10.53 -5.67
C ALA A 32 4.93 -10.27 -6.85
N GLN A 33 5.20 -10.83 -8.03
CA GLN A 33 4.31 -10.69 -9.19
C GLN A 33 2.95 -11.40 -8.98
N GLN A 34 2.94 -12.55 -8.31
CA GLN A 34 1.71 -13.24 -7.94
C GLN A 34 0.88 -12.42 -6.95
N VAL A 35 1.51 -11.80 -5.95
CA VAL A 35 0.82 -10.89 -5.02
C VAL A 35 0.28 -9.68 -5.78
N LEU A 36 1.09 -9.03 -6.61
CA LEU A 36 0.67 -7.86 -7.38
C LEU A 36 -0.53 -8.15 -8.30
N THR A 37 -0.53 -9.32 -8.94
CA THR A 37 -1.67 -9.79 -9.76
C THR A 37 -2.92 -9.97 -8.91
N ARG A 38 -2.80 -10.59 -7.72
CA ARG A 38 -3.93 -10.76 -6.78
C ARG A 38 -4.44 -9.45 -6.21
N LEU A 39 -3.62 -8.41 -6.13
CA LEU A 39 -4.03 -7.09 -5.65
C LEU A 39 -4.80 -6.28 -6.69
N GLN A 40 -4.71 -6.58 -7.99
CA GLN A 40 -5.43 -5.83 -9.03
C GLN A 40 -6.95 -5.67 -8.79
N PRO A 41 -7.72 -6.74 -8.45
CA PRO A 41 -9.13 -6.57 -8.11
C PRO A 41 -9.35 -5.72 -6.85
N VAL A 42 -8.46 -5.79 -5.86
CA VAL A 42 -8.54 -4.99 -4.63
C VAL A 42 -8.34 -3.50 -4.94
N MET A 43 -7.37 -3.15 -5.79
CA MET A 43 -7.17 -1.77 -6.24
C MET A 43 -8.42 -1.23 -6.95
N ARG A 44 -9.01 -2.02 -7.86
CA ARG A 44 -10.25 -1.64 -8.55
C ARG A 44 -11.41 -1.43 -7.58
N ALA A 45 -11.53 -2.27 -6.56
CA ALA A 45 -12.54 -2.16 -5.53
C ALA A 45 -12.34 -0.90 -4.66
N ALA A 46 -11.12 -0.63 -4.21
CA ALA A 46 -10.80 0.57 -3.43
C ALA A 46 -11.07 1.87 -4.20
N ILE A 47 -10.76 1.90 -5.49
CA ILE A 47 -11.05 3.06 -6.36
C ILE A 47 -12.57 3.23 -6.52
N ALA A 48 -13.32 2.14 -6.73
CA ALA A 48 -14.77 2.22 -6.85
C ALA A 48 -15.43 2.69 -5.54
N ASP A 49 -14.98 2.17 -4.39
CA ASP A 49 -15.46 2.56 -3.06
C ASP A 49 -15.14 4.02 -2.69
N SER A 50 -14.11 4.60 -3.32
CA SER A 50 -13.69 5.98 -3.09
C SER A 50 -14.27 6.99 -4.09
N ALA A 51 -14.86 6.53 -5.20
CA ALA A 51 -15.21 7.38 -6.35
C ALA A 51 -16.20 8.50 -6.00
N ASP A 52 -17.14 8.24 -5.11
CA ASP A 52 -18.19 9.21 -4.73
C ASP A 52 -17.93 9.87 -3.36
N ARG A 53 -16.75 9.65 -2.76
CA ARG A 53 -16.40 10.24 -1.46
C ARG A 53 -15.95 11.68 -1.63
N SER A 54 -16.55 12.56 -0.84
CA SER A 54 -16.16 13.96 -0.75
C SER A 54 -14.91 14.16 0.10
N LEU A 55 -14.24 15.30 -0.06
CA LEU A 55 -13.06 15.66 0.73
C LEU A 55 -13.33 15.69 2.24
N SER A 56 -14.55 16.04 2.67
CA SER A 56 -14.92 16.06 4.09
C SER A 56 -15.03 14.65 4.70
N GLN A 57 -15.10 13.61 3.87
CA GLN A 57 -15.10 12.21 4.29
C GLN A 57 -13.69 11.61 4.34
N MET A 58 -12.66 12.35 3.91
CA MET A 58 -11.28 11.90 4.06
C MET A 58 -10.92 11.89 5.55
N THR A 59 -10.49 10.72 6.02
CA THR A 59 -10.03 10.51 7.40
C THR A 59 -8.67 9.85 7.40
N SER A 60 -7.82 10.24 8.35
CA SER A 60 -6.51 9.62 8.57
C SER A 60 -6.58 8.46 9.56
N PHE A 61 -7.77 8.06 10.00
CA PHE A 61 -7.93 7.03 11.02
C PHE A 61 -7.61 5.63 10.47
N ALA A 62 -6.40 5.14 10.77
CA ALA A 62 -5.93 3.82 10.38
C ALA A 62 -5.18 3.17 11.56
N PRO A 63 -5.88 2.84 12.68
CA PRO A 63 -5.25 2.61 13.98
C PRO A 63 -4.19 1.50 13.98
N LEU A 64 -4.35 0.46 13.16
CA LEU A 64 -3.34 -0.59 13.03
C LEU A 64 -2.07 -0.08 12.35
N VAL A 65 -2.19 0.74 11.31
CA VAL A 65 -1.05 1.36 10.63
C VAL A 65 -0.40 2.39 11.55
N ASP A 66 -1.20 3.18 12.27
CA ASP A 66 -0.72 4.23 13.18
C ASP A 66 0.16 3.65 14.30
N VAL A 67 -0.29 2.56 14.94
CA VAL A 67 0.48 1.87 15.99
C VAL A 67 1.78 1.28 15.43
N LEU A 68 1.71 0.58 14.29
CA LEU A 68 2.89 -0.05 13.69
C LEU A 68 3.91 0.98 13.20
N ALA A 69 3.46 2.14 12.71
CA ALA A 69 4.35 3.25 12.35
C ALA A 69 5.06 3.83 13.59
N ALA A 70 4.34 3.98 14.70
CA ALA A 70 4.91 4.45 15.96
C ALA A 70 5.92 3.45 16.55
N ASP A 71 5.69 2.15 16.37
CA ASP A 71 6.65 1.11 16.75
C ASP A 71 7.89 1.14 15.85
N HIS A 72 7.72 1.32 14.53
CA HIS A 72 8.83 1.47 13.59
C HIS A 72 9.72 2.67 13.92
N GLU A 73 9.15 3.81 14.30
CA GLU A 73 9.90 5.00 14.74
C GLU A 73 10.82 4.71 15.93
N ARG A 74 10.46 3.74 16.78
CA ARG A 74 11.22 3.35 17.98
C ARG A 74 12.10 2.12 17.77
N ALA A 75 12.08 1.49 16.59
CA ALA A 75 12.85 0.29 16.33
C ALA A 75 14.37 0.54 16.43
N ASP A 76 15.08 -0.34 17.15
CA ASP A 76 16.54 -0.25 17.38
C ASP A 76 17.36 -0.26 16.08
N ARG A 77 16.82 -0.90 15.03
CA ARG A 77 17.43 -0.96 13.70
C ARG A 77 16.35 -0.80 12.64
N ARG A 78 16.63 0.01 11.63
CA ARG A 78 15.73 0.25 10.51
C ARG A 78 16.46 0.18 9.17
N LEU A 79 15.86 -0.53 8.23
CA LEU A 79 16.26 -0.50 6.81
C LEU A 79 15.59 0.67 6.05
N PHE A 80 14.51 1.22 6.62
CA PHE A 80 13.69 2.27 6.02
C PHE A 80 13.52 3.43 6.99
N VAL A 81 13.47 4.65 6.48
CA VAL A 81 13.34 5.87 7.28
C VAL A 81 11.94 6.00 7.90
N SER A 82 10.91 5.39 7.28
CA SER A 82 9.52 5.39 7.71
C SER A 82 8.84 4.07 7.34
#